data_AF-A0A7D8UJG9-F1
#
_entry.id   AF-A0A7D8UJG9-F1
#
_cell.length_a   1.000
_cell.length_b   1.000
_cell.length_c   1.000
_cell.angle_alpha   90.00
_cell.angle_beta   90.00
_cell.angle_gamma   90.00
#
_symmetry.space_group_name_H-M   'P 1'
#
loop_
_entity.id
_entity.type
_entity.pdbx_description
1 polymer ?
#
loop_
_entity_poly.entity_id
_entity_poly.type
_entity_poly.pdbx_seq_one_letter_code
_entity_poly.pdbx_strand_id
1 'polypeptide(L)'
;MTRSYANAAAFRQALETRLRNIAQQRGVQIHGLRLKVAIERLLARLFHEPNQPWLLKGGYAMELRFRPKARTTRDLDLTLGDPARTGRRARRRRRIQCGRQGGGPRIRPVPPRRRVRRCRPRWPRASCR
;
A
#
# COMPACT_ATOMS: atom_id res chain seq x y z
N MET A 1 0.27 25.99 -15.65
CA MET A 1 1.00 27.15 -15.11
C MET A 1 1.85 26.69 -13.92
N THR A 2 3.17 26.82 -14.02
CA THR A 2 4.09 26.64 -12.89
C THR A 2 3.92 27.83 -11.96
N ARG A 3 3.39 27.62 -10.75
CA ARG A 3 3.40 28.66 -9.71
C ARG A 3 4.85 28.88 -9.29
N SER A 4 5.38 30.07 -9.58
CA SER A 4 6.66 30.53 -9.06
C SER A 4 6.45 31.18 -7.68
N TYR A 5 7.43 31.03 -6.79
CA TYR A 5 7.43 31.66 -5.47
C TYR A 5 8.63 32.59 -5.37
N ALA A 6 8.44 33.75 -4.75
CA ALA A 6 9.48 34.78 -4.65
C ALA A 6 10.73 34.32 -3.88
N ASN A 7 10.56 33.44 -2.89
CA ASN A 7 11.66 32.87 -2.11
C ASN A 7 11.26 31.51 -1.48
N ALA A 8 12.25 30.85 -0.87
CA ALA A 8 12.05 29.56 -0.22
C ALA A 8 11.05 29.60 0.96
N ALA A 9 10.99 30.72 1.69
CA ALA A 9 10.05 30.90 2.79
C ALA A 9 8.59 30.97 2.29
N ALA A 10 8.36 31.73 1.21
CA ALA A 10 7.06 31.82 0.54
C ALA A 10 6.61 30.45 0.00
N PHE A 11 7.53 29.67 -0.58
CA PHE A 11 7.25 28.28 -0.98
C PHE A 11 6.85 27.41 0.22
N ARG A 12 7.60 27.47 1.33
CA ARG A 12 7.32 26.72 2.54
C ARG A 12 5.95 27.07 3.12
N GLN A 13 5.63 28.35 3.22
CA GLN A 13 4.32 28.82 3.70
C GLN A 13 3.18 28.30 2.83
N ALA A 14 3.30 28.43 1.51
CA ALA A 14 2.28 27.93 0.58
C ALA A 14 2.09 26.41 0.67
N LEU A 15 3.19 25.65 0.80
CA LEU A 15 3.14 24.22 1.03
C LEU A 15 2.44 23.88 2.35
N GLU A 16 2.80 24.55 3.44
CA GLU A 16 2.18 24.32 4.75
C GLU A 16 0.69 24.64 4.75
N THR A 17 0.26 25.75 4.16
CA THR A 17 -1.15 26.11 4.01
C THR A 17 -1.91 25.03 3.25
N ARG A 18 -1.35 24.53 2.14
CA ARG A 18 -1.97 23.43 1.38
C ARG A 18 -2.09 22.15 2.20
N LEU A 19 -1.07 21.82 2.99
CA LEU A 19 -1.11 20.63 3.85
C LEU A 19 -2.14 20.75 4.97
N ARG A 20 -2.29 21.94 5.58
CA ARG A 20 -3.34 22.20 6.57
C ARG A 20 -4.73 21.99 5.99
N ASN A 21 -4.99 22.54 4.80
CA ASN A 21 -6.29 22.38 4.14
C ASN A 21 -6.60 20.90 3.85
N ILE A 22 -5.60 20.15 3.36
CA ILE A 22 -5.77 18.70 3.11
C ILE A 22 -5.98 17.93 4.42
N ALA A 23 -5.27 18.29 5.49
CA ALA A 23 -5.42 17.68 6.81
C ALA A 23 -6.85 17.84 7.33
N GLN A 24 -7.38 19.07 7.27
CA GLN A 24 -8.74 19.40 7.68
C GLN A 24 -9.79 18.68 6.83
N GLN A 25 -9.66 18.73 5.50
CA GLN A 25 -10.60 18.08 4.57
C GLN A 25 -10.69 16.57 4.76
N ARG A 26 -9.59 15.92 5.16
CA ARG A 26 -9.52 14.46 5.31
C ARG A 26 -9.65 13.99 6.76
N GLY A 27 -9.72 14.92 7.72
CA GLY A 27 -9.69 14.59 9.15
C GLY A 27 -8.43 13.85 9.58
N VAL A 28 -7.28 14.13 8.95
CA VAL A 28 -6.00 13.45 9.25
C VAL A 28 -5.01 14.39 9.91
N GLN A 29 -4.10 13.83 10.71
CA GLN A 29 -3.05 14.59 11.36
C GLN A 29 -2.05 15.19 10.34
N ILE A 30 -1.81 16.50 10.44
CA ILE A 30 -0.89 17.23 9.56
C ILE A 30 0.53 16.66 9.56
N HIS A 31 1.01 16.16 10.71
CA HIS A 31 2.35 15.61 10.83
C HIS A 31 2.58 14.42 9.88
N GLY A 32 1.57 13.55 9.71
CA GLY A 32 1.63 12.44 8.76
C GLY A 32 1.73 12.91 7.31
N LEU A 33 1.02 13.97 6.95
CA LEU A 33 1.11 14.57 5.61
C LEU A 33 2.47 15.21 5.36
N ARG A 34 3.04 15.90 6.36
CA ARG A 34 4.39 16.47 6.29
C ARG A 34 5.44 15.39 6.05
N LEU A 35 5.41 14.33 6.85
CA LEU A 35 6.32 13.19 6.70
C LEU A 35 6.17 12.53 5.33
N LYS A 36 4.93 12.32 4.88
CA LYS A 36 4.66 11.76 3.55
C LYS A 36 5.28 12.59 2.43
N VAL A 37 5.12 13.92 2.46
CA VAL A 37 5.74 14.79 1.46
C VAL A 37 7.26 14.70 1.52
N ALA A 38 7.85 14.69 2.71
CA ALA A 38 9.31 14.55 2.87
C ALA A 38 9.83 13.24 2.28
N ILE A 39 9.19 12.11 2.61
CA ILE A 39 9.57 10.79 2.09
C ILE A 39 9.40 10.73 0.57
N GLU A 40 8.27 11.18 0.02
CA GLU A 40 8.04 11.16 -1.43
C GLU A 40 9.07 12.03 -2.18
N ARG A 41 9.49 13.16 -1.60
CA ARG A 41 10.53 14.03 -2.19
C ARG A 41 11.92 13.43 -2.08
N LEU A 42 12.24 12.76 -0.97
CA LEU A 42 13.48 12.01 -0.83
C LEU A 42 13.57 10.89 -1.86
N LEU A 43 12.49 10.10 -2.01
CA LEU A 43 12.42 9.03 -3.01
C LEU A 43 12.54 9.57 -4.43
N ALA A 44 11.88 10.69 -4.75
CA ALA A 44 12.02 11.31 -6.06
C ALA A 44 13.47 11.73 -6.38
N ARG A 45 14.27 12.09 -5.36
CA ARG A 45 15.71 12.39 -5.53
C ARG A 45 16.54 11.13 -5.65
N LEU A 46 16.33 10.14 -4.77
CA LEU A 46 17.10 8.89 -4.75
C LEU A 46 16.87 8.03 -6.00
N PHE A 47 15.68 8.12 -6.62
CA PHE A 47 15.32 7.38 -7.82
C PHE A 47 15.24 8.26 -9.06
N HIS A 48 15.89 9.44 -9.04
CA HIS A 48 15.89 10.35 -10.18
C HIS A 48 16.61 9.74 -11.39
N GLU A 49 17.78 9.13 -11.14
CA GLU A 49 18.56 8.47 -12.19
C GLU A 49 18.14 7.00 -12.37
N PRO A 50 18.23 6.46 -13.60
CA PRO A 50 17.82 5.09 -13.88
C PRO A 50 18.70 3.99 -13.26
N ASN A 51 19.97 4.30 -12.93
CA ASN A 51 20.96 3.33 -12.43
C ASN A 51 21.27 3.49 -10.94
N GLN A 52 20.27 3.91 -10.15
CA GLN A 52 20.46 4.13 -8.72
C GLN A 52 20.55 2.79 -7.96
N PRO A 53 21.50 2.64 -7.01
CA PRO A 53 21.66 1.40 -6.27
C PRO A 53 20.54 1.19 -5.24
N TRP A 54 19.65 2.16 -5.03
CA TRP A 54 18.63 2.08 -3.99
C TRP A 54 17.49 1.13 -4.36
N LEU A 55 17.11 0.28 -3.41
CA LEU A 55 15.91 -0.58 -3.49
C LEU A 55 14.99 -0.24 -2.31
N LEU A 56 13.78 0.22 -2.62
CA LEU A 56 12.74 0.53 -1.63
C LEU A 56 12.04 -0.75 -1.17
N LYS A 57 11.96 -0.96 0.14
CA LYS A 57 11.37 -2.14 0.79
C LYS A 57 10.42 -1.74 1.91
N GLY A 58 9.98 -2.74 2.67
CA GLY A 58 9.27 -2.57 3.93
C GLY A 58 7.84 -2.04 3.79
N GLY A 59 7.35 -1.46 4.88
CA GLY A 59 5.98 -0.98 4.99
C GLY A 59 5.64 0.12 3.98
N TYR A 60 6.60 1.00 3.69
CA TYR A 60 6.36 2.13 2.79
C TYR A 60 6.26 1.68 1.33
N ALA A 61 7.02 0.66 0.93
CA ALA A 61 6.87 0.02 -0.37
C ALA A 61 5.47 -0.60 -0.54
N MET A 62 4.96 -1.24 0.51
CA MET A 62 3.59 -1.79 0.51
C MET A 62 2.55 -0.68 0.49
N GLU A 63 2.77 0.41 1.22
CA GLU A 63 1.91 1.59 1.16
C GLU A 63 1.79 2.09 -0.27
N LEU A 64 2.90 2.32 -0.98
CA LEU A 64 2.88 2.78 -2.37
C LEU A 64 2.15 1.81 -3.31
N ARG A 65 2.30 0.50 -3.10
CA ARG A 65 1.73 -0.53 -3.98
C ARG A 65 0.24 -0.76 -3.74
N PHE A 66 -0.25 -0.60 -2.51
CA PHE A 66 -1.60 -0.98 -2.10
C PHE A 66 -2.43 0.19 -1.53
N ARG A 67 -2.09 1.45 -1.89
CA ARG A 67 -2.94 2.60 -1.52
C ARG A 67 -4.39 2.37 -1.98
N PRO A 68 -5.41 2.65 -1.13
CA PRO A 68 -5.36 3.23 0.21
C PRO A 68 -5.43 2.22 1.38
N LYS A 69 -5.37 0.91 1.14
CA LYS A 69 -5.69 -0.13 2.14
C LYS A 69 -4.52 -0.52 3.07
N ALA A 70 -3.35 0.07 2.89
CA ALA A 70 -2.15 -0.25 3.67
C ALA A 70 -2.08 0.54 4.99
N ARG A 71 -1.49 -0.07 6.03
CA ARG A 71 -1.17 0.59 7.30
C ARG A 71 -0.20 1.76 7.05
N THR A 72 -0.50 2.93 7.60
CA THR A 72 0.43 4.08 7.59
C THR A 72 1.70 3.72 8.35
N THR A 73 2.86 3.80 7.69
CA THR A 73 4.16 3.64 8.32
C THR A 73 4.89 4.97 8.41
N ARG A 74 5.73 5.13 9.44
CA ARG A 74 6.64 6.28 9.56
C ARG A 74 8.04 5.95 9.03
N ASP A 75 8.34 4.67 8.91
CA ASP A 75 9.68 4.17 8.59
C ASP A 75 9.89 4.03 7.09
N LEU A 76 11.12 4.28 6.65
CA LEU A 76 11.55 4.17 5.26
C LEU A 76 12.71 3.17 5.14
N ASP A 77 12.41 1.96 4.67
CA ASP A 77 13.40 0.90 4.51
C ASP A 77 14.04 0.93 3.11
N LEU A 78 15.34 1.23 3.06
CA LEU A 78 16.14 1.23 1.85
C LEU A 78 17.26 0.19 1.96
N THR A 79 17.55 -0.50 0.86
CA THR A 79 18.73 -1.38 0.75
C THR A 79 19.52 -1.03 -0.49
N LEU A 80 20.84 -1.19 -0.44
CA LEU A 80 21.68 -1.12 -1.62
C LEU A 80 21.54 -2.41 -2.42
N GLY A 81 21.12 -2.28 -3.67
CA GLY A 81 21.16 -3.29 -4.70
C GLY A 81 22.51 -3.26 -5.41
N ASP A 82 22.96 -4.44 -5.81
CA ASP A 82 24.15 -4.57 -6.65
C ASP A 82 23.97 -3.78 -7.96
N PRO A 83 24.79 -2.74 -8.22
CA PRO A 83 24.67 -1.91 -9.41
C PRO A 83 24.76 -2.73 -10.72
N ALA A 84 25.47 -3.86 -10.72
CA ALA A 84 25.57 -4.76 -11.88
C ALA A 84 24.25 -5.48 -12.24
N ARG A 85 23.28 -5.48 -11.33
CA ARG A 85 21.98 -6.16 -11.46
C ARG A 85 20.83 -5.18 -11.67
N THR A 86 20.95 -3.94 -11.20
CA THR A 86 19.90 -2.91 -11.28
C THR A 86 19.68 -2.41 -12.71
N GLY A 87 20.75 -2.23 -13.50
CA GLY A 87 20.64 -1.83 -14.92
C GLY A 87 19.97 -2.87 -15.83
N ARG A 88 19.96 -4.16 -15.47
CA ARG A 88 19.34 -5.24 -16.26
C ARG A 88 17.82 -5.35 -16.10
N ARG A 89 17.24 -4.79 -15.04
CA ARG A 89 15.78 -4.86 -14.80
C ARG A 89 14.96 -3.83 -15.56
N ALA A 90 15.53 -2.67 -15.92
CA ALA A 90 14.84 -1.64 -16.71
C ALA A 90 14.42 -2.12 -18.11
N ARG A 91 15.10 -3.15 -18.67
CA ARG A 91 14.79 -3.72 -20.00
C ARG A 91 13.84 -4.93 -19.99
N ARG A 92 13.40 -5.41 -18.82
CA ARG A 92 12.36 -6.46 -18.74
C ARG A 92 11.04 -5.88 -18.25
N ARG A 93 10.48 -4.94 -19.02
CA ARG A 93 9.01 -4.92 -19.20
C ARG A 93 8.62 -6.16 -19.98
N ARG A 94 8.69 -7.32 -19.32
CA ARG A 94 8.00 -8.51 -19.81
C ARG A 94 6.53 -8.23 -19.61
N ARG A 95 5.91 -7.85 -20.73
CA ARG A 95 4.56 -8.24 -21.13
C ARG A 95 4.04 -9.29 -20.15
N ILE A 96 3.14 -8.89 -19.25
CA ILE A 96 2.23 -9.86 -18.64
C ILE A 96 1.35 -10.29 -19.81
N GLN A 97 1.86 -11.25 -20.58
CA GLN A 97 1.03 -12.06 -21.44
C GLN A 97 0.27 -12.92 -20.46
N CYS A 98 -0.94 -12.47 -20.13
CA CYS A 98 -1.94 -13.29 -19.48
C CYS A 98 -2.18 -14.47 -20.42
N GLY A 99 -1.40 -15.54 -20.21
CA GLY A 99 -1.57 -16.80 -20.87
C GLY A 99 -2.90 -17.35 -20.43
N ARG A 100 -3.91 -17.16 -21.28
CA ARG A 100 -5.12 -17.96 -21.30
C ARG A 100 -4.69 -19.39 -21.63
N GLN A 101 -4.34 -20.16 -20.61
CA GLN A 101 -4.26 -21.61 -20.69
C GLN A 101 -5.26 -22.16 -19.70
N GLY A 102 -6.39 -22.59 -20.26
CA GLY A 102 -7.39 -23.38 -19.56
C GLY A 102 -6.78 -24.72 -19.16
N GLY A 103 -7.10 -25.14 -17.94
CA GLY A 103 -6.62 -26.39 -17.36
C GLY A 103 -6.86 -26.42 -15.85
N GLY A 104 -8.05 -26.01 -15.40
CA GLY A 104 -8.45 -26.19 -14.01
C GLY A 104 -8.75 -27.68 -13.73
N PRO A 105 -8.30 -28.25 -12.60
CA PRO A 105 -8.65 -29.62 -12.25
C PRO A 105 -10.16 -29.74 -12.04
N ARG A 106 -10.78 -30.76 -12.67
CA ARG A 106 -12.21 -31.08 -12.50
C ARG A 106 -12.48 -31.41 -11.03
N ILE A 107 -13.03 -30.45 -10.30
CA ILE A 107 -13.63 -30.69 -8.98
C ILE A 107 -14.87 -31.55 -9.22
N ARG A 108 -14.86 -32.81 -8.77
CA ARG A 108 -16.05 -33.67 -8.77
C ARG A 108 -17.07 -33.09 -7.78
N PRO A 109 -18.37 -33.03 -8.11
CA PRO A 109 -19.37 -32.58 -7.15
C PRO A 109 -19.45 -33.55 -5.96
N VAL A 110 -19.38 -33.01 -4.74
CA VAL A 110 -19.58 -33.75 -3.49
C VAL A 110 -21.09 -34.02 -3.35
N PRO A 111 -21.53 -35.26 -3.09
CA PRO A 111 -22.94 -35.56 -2.89
C PRO A 111 -23.48 -34.87 -1.62
N PRO A 112 -24.76 -34.46 -1.58
CA PRO A 112 -25.32 -33.78 -0.43
C PRO A 112 -25.28 -34.70 0.80
N ARG A 113 -24.63 -34.23 1.88
CA ARG A 113 -24.63 -34.92 3.17
C ARG A 113 -26.07 -35.06 3.68
N ARG A 114 -26.50 -36.30 3.92
CA ARG A 114 -27.78 -36.63 4.57
C ARG A 114 -27.93 -35.80 5.85
N ARG A 115 -29.05 -35.11 5.99
CA ARG A 115 -29.43 -34.38 7.21
C ARG A 115 -29.52 -35.36 8.37
N VAL A 116 -28.51 -35.37 9.25
CA VAL A 116 -28.62 -36.00 10.56
C VAL A 116 -29.59 -35.14 11.37
N ARG A 117 -30.76 -35.69 11.69
CA ARG A 117 -31.73 -35.06 12.59
C ARG A 117 -31.02 -34.84 13.94
N ARG A 118 -30.68 -33.59 14.26
CA ARG A 118 -30.24 -33.24 15.62
C ARG A 118 -31.46 -33.30 16.53
N CYS A 119 -31.48 -34.32 17.39
CA CYS A 119 -32.29 -34.32 18.60
C CYS A 119 -31.94 -33.08 19.42
N ARG A 120 -32.92 -32.26 19.75
CA ARG A 120 -32.75 -31.12 20.67
C ARG A 120 -32.63 -31.67 22.10
N PRO A 121 -31.60 -31.30 22.88
CA PRO A 121 -31.61 -31.54 24.31
C PRO A 121 -32.62 -30.60 24.98
N ARG A 122 -33.54 -31.20 25.74
CA ARG A 122 -34.60 -30.55 26.52
C ARG A 122 -33.98 -29.98 27.79
N TRP A 123 -33.81 -28.66 27.88
CA TRP A 123 -33.38 -28.00 29.12
C TRP A 123 -34.56 -27.91 30.10
N PRO A 124 -34.40 -28.34 31.37
CA PRO A 124 -35.41 -28.08 32.39
C PRO A 124 -35.40 -26.59 32.77
N ARG A 125 -36.59 -26.00 32.85
CA ARG A 125 -36.79 -24.63 33.33
C ARG A 125 -36.45 -24.57 34.82
N ALA A 126 -35.45 -23.78 35.18
CA ALA A 126 -35.21 -23.40 36.56
C ALA A 126 -36.31 -22.40 36.98
N SER A 127 -37.06 -22.77 38.02
CA SER A 127 -37.98 -21.91 38.75
C SER A 127 -37.21 -21.06 39.75
N CYS A 128 -37.24 -19.74 39.60
CA CYS A 128 -36.99 -18.82 40.72
C CYS A 128 -38.29 -18.69 41.52
N ARG A 129 -38.26 -19.13 42.77
CA ARG A 129 -39.08 -18.60 43.85
C ARG A 129 -38.18 -17.74 44.73
#